data_AF-A0A811M8M1-F1
#
_entry.id   AF-A0A811M8M1-F1
#
_cell.length_a   1.000
_cell.length_b   1.000
_cell.length_c   1.000
_cell.angle_alpha   90.00
_cell.angle_beta   90.00
_cell.angle_gamma   90.00
#
_symmetry.space_group_name_H-M   'P 1'
#
loop_
_entity.id
_entity.type
_entity.pdbx_description
1 polymer ?
#
loop_
_entity_poly.entity_id
_entity_poly.type
_entity_poly.pdbx_seq_one_letter_code
_entity_poly.pdbx_strand_id
1 'polypeptide(L)'
;MAAPPLELVDDVIPEILLRLPPDEPKWLFRAAVARKPWLRTISDPTFLHRYRAFHGAPPLLGLIDREPLIDRVPRFVAPQQ
;
A
#
# COMPACT_ATOMS: atom_id res chain seq x y z
N MET A 1 20.03 -27.46 -11.40
CA MET A 1 19.10 -26.61 -12.17
C MET A 1 18.95 -25.31 -11.40
N ALA A 2 19.50 -24.20 -11.88
CA ALA A 2 19.38 -22.91 -11.20
C ALA A 2 17.92 -22.44 -11.29
N ALA A 3 17.34 -22.00 -10.16
CA ALA A 3 16.00 -21.42 -10.17
C ALA A 3 16.02 -20.17 -11.07
N PRO A 4 14.97 -19.94 -11.90
CA PRO A 4 14.90 -18.76 -12.74
C PRO A 4 15.03 -17.49 -11.87
N PRO A 5 15.67 -16.43 -12.37
CA PRO A 5 15.85 -15.19 -11.62
C PRO A 5 14.52 -14.72 -11.03
N LEU A 6 14.58 -14.25 -9.79
CA LEU A 6 13.44 -13.68 -9.04
C LEU A 6 12.82 -12.44 -9.72
N GLU A 7 13.27 -12.05 -10.90
CA GLU A 7 12.76 -10.89 -11.64
C GLU A 7 11.26 -11.04 -11.97
N LEU A 8 10.75 -12.25 -12.19
CA LEU A 8 9.31 -12.48 -12.35
C LEU A 8 8.51 -12.20 -11.07
N VAL A 9 9.10 -12.34 -9.87
CA VAL A 9 8.35 -12.11 -8.63
C VAL A 9 8.22 -10.63 -8.32
N ASP A 10 9.22 -9.81 -8.66
CA ASP A 10 9.22 -8.38 -8.32
C ASP A 10 8.15 -7.59 -9.07
N ASP A 11 7.78 -7.99 -10.29
CA ASP A 11 6.66 -7.39 -11.05
C ASP A 11 5.28 -7.90 -10.57
N VAL A 12 5.21 -9.15 -10.08
CA VAL A 12 3.95 -9.76 -9.64
C VAL A 12 3.54 -9.29 -8.24
N ILE A 13 4.50 -8.97 -7.36
CA ILE A 13 4.20 -8.47 -6.01
C ILE A 13 3.31 -7.21 -6.03
N PRO A 14 3.65 -6.13 -6.78
CA PRO A 14 2.79 -4.96 -6.93
C PRO A 14 1.38 -5.34 -7.37
N GLU A 15 1.22 -6.29 -8.28
CA GLU A 15 -0.10 -6.72 -8.76
C GLU A 15 -0.91 -7.50 -7.73
N ILE A 16 -0.26 -8.29 -6.87
CA ILE A 16 -0.92 -8.97 -5.75
C ILE A 16 -1.36 -7.95 -4.71
N LEU A 17 -0.45 -7.05 -4.33
CA LEU A 17 -0.72 -5.98 -3.37
C LEU A 17 -1.83 -5.04 -3.85
N LEU A 18 -1.88 -4.78 -5.16
CA LEU A 18 -2.92 -3.97 -5.79
C LEU A 18 -4.31 -4.57 -5.59
N ARG A 19 -4.43 -5.90 -5.56
CA ARG A 19 -5.72 -6.61 -5.40
C ARG A 19 -6.17 -6.73 -3.94
N LEU A 20 -5.36 -6.32 -2.97
CA LEU A 20 -5.78 -6.34 -1.56
C LEU A 20 -6.87 -5.29 -1.31
N PRO A 21 -7.99 -5.66 -0.66
CA PRO A 21 -9.14 -4.79 -0.52
C PRO A 21 -8.83 -3.60 0.41
N PRO A 22 -9.32 -2.40 0.05
CA PRO A 22 -9.07 -1.19 0.84
C PRO A 22 -9.89 -1.11 2.12
N ASP A 23 -11.06 -1.74 2.17
CA ASP A 23 -11.96 -1.75 3.33
C ASP A 23 -11.36 -2.50 4.53
N GLU A 24 -10.26 -3.21 4.28
CA GLU A 24 -9.58 -4.02 5.26
C GLU A 24 -8.07 -3.68 5.28
N PRO A 25 -7.69 -2.49 5.78
CA PRO A 25 -6.32 -1.97 5.68
C PRO A 25 -5.26 -2.83 6.38
N LYS A 26 -5.69 -3.73 7.27
CA LYS A 26 -4.81 -4.67 7.98
C LYS A 26 -4.01 -5.58 7.05
N TRP A 27 -4.50 -5.87 5.84
CA TRP A 27 -3.81 -6.73 4.88
C TRP A 27 -2.58 -6.04 4.29
N LEU A 28 -2.75 -4.79 3.83
CA LEU A 28 -1.64 -3.98 3.30
C LEU A 28 -0.59 -3.71 4.40
N PHE A 29 -1.04 -3.42 5.63
CA PHE A 29 -0.17 -3.24 6.77
C PHE A 29 0.64 -4.50 7.11
N ARG A 30 -0.01 -5.67 7.18
CA ARG A 30 0.68 -6.95 7.42
C ARG A 30 1.71 -7.26 6.33
N ALA A 31 1.39 -7.00 5.07
CA ALA A 31 2.32 -7.16 3.96
C ALA A 31 3.56 -6.25 4.10
N ALA A 32 3.35 -4.98 4.46
CA ALA A 32 4.44 -4.03 4.69
C ALA A 32 5.41 -4.49 5.79
N VAL A 33 4.87 -5.03 6.90
CA VAL A 33 5.71 -5.49 8.03
C VAL A 33 6.41 -6.82 7.73
N ALA A 34 5.85 -7.67 6.84
CA ALA A 34 6.41 -8.98 6.54
C ALA A 34 7.77 -8.91 5.81
N ARG A 35 7.96 -7.95 4.90
CA ARG A 35 9.12 -7.89 3.99
C ARG A 35 9.49 -6.45 3.62
N LYS A 36 10.77 -6.09 3.76
CA LYS A 36 11.29 -4.75 3.36
C LYS A 36 10.99 -4.38 1.89
N PRO A 37 11.13 -5.29 0.89
CA PRO A 37 10.76 -4.96 -0.49
C PRO A 37 9.28 -4.60 -0.63
N TRP A 38 8.40 -5.29 0.10
CA TRP A 38 6.95 -5.01 0.04
C TRP A 38 6.61 -3.68 0.69
N LEU A 39 7.26 -3.34 1.80
CA LEU A 39 7.17 -1.99 2.38
C LEU A 39 7.56 -0.92 1.35
N ARG A 40 8.67 -1.11 0.62
CA ARG A 40 9.10 -0.17 -0.43
C ARG A 40 8.04 -0.02 -1.52
N THR A 41 7.43 -1.11 -1.97
CA THR A 41 6.34 -1.08 -2.96
C THR A 41 5.11 -0.36 -2.42
N ILE A 42 4.70 -0.65 -1.19
CA ILE A 42 3.49 -0.06 -0.58
C ILE A 42 3.66 1.44 -0.31
N SER A 43 4.87 1.87 0.03
CA SER A 43 5.21 3.28 0.23
C SER A 43 5.54 4.04 -1.07
N ASP A 44 5.56 3.36 -2.22
CA ASP A 44 5.85 3.99 -3.50
C ASP A 44 4.65 4.85 -3.98
N PRO A 45 4.87 6.14 -4.35
CA PRO A 45 3.80 7.01 -4.82
C PRO A 45 3.08 6.49 -6.07
N THR A 46 3.78 5.82 -6.98
CA THR A 46 3.19 5.26 -8.20
C THR A 46 2.27 4.11 -7.86
N PHE A 47 2.67 3.23 -6.93
CA PHE A 47 1.81 2.17 -6.41
C PHE A 47 0.55 2.76 -5.74
N LEU A 48 0.70 3.74 -4.85
CA LEU A 48 -0.44 4.36 -4.16
C LEU A 48 -1.41 5.05 -5.13
N HIS A 49 -0.89 5.68 -6.18
CA HIS A 49 -1.72 6.26 -7.25
C HIS A 49 -2.52 5.17 -7.98
N ARG A 50 -1.85 4.08 -8.41
CA ARG A 50 -2.52 2.93 -9.05
C ARG A 50 -3.54 2.27 -8.12
N TYR A 51 -3.23 2.15 -6.84
CA TYR A 51 -4.12 1.56 -5.83
C TYR A 51 -5.41 2.36 -5.68
N ARG A 52 -5.31 3.70 -5.60
CA ARG A 52 -6.48 4.59 -5.62
C ARG A 52 -7.22 4.51 -6.96
N ALA A 53 -6.54 4.57 -8.09
CA ALA A 53 -7.21 4.48 -9.39
C ALA A 53 -7.98 3.15 -9.55
N PHE A 54 -7.44 2.04 -9.03
CA PHE A 54 -8.05 0.71 -9.11
C PHE A 54 -9.25 0.55 -8.16
N HIS A 55 -9.16 1.09 -6.94
CA HIS A 55 -10.19 0.92 -5.90
C HIS A 55 -11.11 2.14 -5.71
N GLY A 56 -10.88 3.24 -6.42
CA GLY A 56 -11.53 4.52 -6.20
C GLY A 56 -10.89 5.33 -5.07
N ALA A 57 -11.70 6.03 -4.29
CA ALA A 57 -11.22 6.79 -3.15
C ALA A 57 -11.52 6.00 -1.86
N PRO A 58 -10.68 5.02 -1.49
CA PRO A 58 -10.92 4.22 -0.32
C PRO A 58 -10.77 5.05 0.96
N PRO A 59 -11.46 4.69 2.06
CA PRO A 59 -11.22 5.27 3.36
C PRO A 59 -9.82 4.84 3.85
N LEU A 60 -8.78 5.56 3.42
CA LEU A 60 -7.43 5.33 3.90
C LEU A 60 -7.33 5.88 5.32
N LEU A 61 -6.92 5.04 6.27
CA LEU A 61 -6.50 5.51 7.59
C LEU A 61 -5.25 6.36 7.41
N GLY A 62 -5.41 7.69 7.46
CA GLY A 62 -4.31 8.64 7.48
C GLY A 62 -3.47 8.66 6.20
N LEU A 63 -3.75 9.63 5.32
CA LEU A 63 -2.69 10.19 4.51
C LEU A 63 -1.67 10.78 5.50
N ILE A 64 -0.48 10.18 5.63
CA ILE A 64 0.60 10.76 6.43
C ILE A 64 1.14 11.94 5.60
N ASP A 65 0.63 13.14 5.88
CA ASP A 65 1.32 14.36 5.50
C ASP A 65 2.66 14.42 6.23
N ARG A 66 3.64 15.12 5.65
CA ARG A 66 4.99 15.25 6.21
C ARG A 66 5.02 16.17 7.45
N GLU A 67 3.99 16.11 8.29
CA GLU A 67 3.84 16.86 9.53
C GLU A 67 3.95 15.89 10.72
N PRO A 68 4.51 16.34 11.86
CA PRO A 68 4.93 15.45 12.94
C PRO A 68 3.75 14.69 13.56
N LEU A 69 3.88 13.35 13.58
CA LEU A 69 2.90 12.33 14.00
C LEU A 69 2.42 12.44 15.46
N ILE A 70 2.94 13.37 16.25
CA ILE A 70 2.76 13.37 17.72
C ILE A 70 1.38 13.83 18.19
N ASP A 71 0.64 14.60 17.37
CA ASP A 71 -0.64 15.21 17.80
C ASP A 71 -1.88 14.77 17.00
N ARG A 72 -1.74 13.84 16.04
CA ARG A 72 -2.89 13.36 15.25
C ARG A 72 -3.30 11.95 15.65
N VAL A 73 -4.49 11.83 16.24
CA VAL A 73 -5.21 10.56 16.27
C VAL A 73 -5.50 10.17 14.80
N PRO A 74 -4.99 9.03 14.30
CA PRO A 74 -5.28 8.60 12.94
C PRO A 74 -6.79 8.36 12.82
N ARG A 75 -7.47 9.15 12.00
CA ARG A 75 -8.90 9.03 11.72
C ARG A 75 -9.11 8.64 10.26
N PHE A 76 -10.03 7.71 10.01
CA PHE A 76 -10.55 7.45 8.67
C PHE A 76 -11.34 8.68 8.20
N VAL A 77 -10.92 9.28 7.10
CA VAL A 77 -11.63 10.43 6.51
C VAL A 77 -12.21 9.98 5.17
N ALA A 78 -13.48 10.29 4.94
CA ALA A 78 -14.09 10.09 3.64
C ALA A 78 -13.48 11.06 2.62
N PRO A 79 -13.26 10.64 1.36
CA PRO A 79 -12.78 11.53 0.32
C PRO A 79 -13.84 12.58 -0.02
N GLN A 80 -13.42 13.84 -0.09
CA GLN A 80 -14.22 14.94 -0.64
C GLN A 80 -14.19 14.80 -2.18
N GLN A 81 -15.35 14.88 -2.83
CA GLN A 81 -15.48 14.91 -4.30
C GLN A 81 -14.82 16.15 -4.90
#